data_AF-A0A2J7PRK6-F1
#
_entry.id   AF-A0A2J7PRK6-F1
#
_cell.length_a   1.000
_cell.length_b   1.000
_cell.length_c   1.000
_cell.angle_alpha   90.00
_cell.angle_beta   90.00
_cell.angle_gamma   90.00
#
_symmetry.space_group_name_H-M   'P 1'
#
loop_
_entity.id
_entity.type
_entity.pdbx_description
1 polymer ?
#
loop_
_entity_poly.entity_id
_entity_poly.type
_entity_poly.pdbx_seq_one_letter_code
_entity_poly.pdbx_strand_id
1 'polypeptide(L)'
;MTGIKVEELSLEDEQNCMLVIASSILLHTRLLQTAMNALADGGCILAREKVDTENVVSNGFRLETVFEKTLKDEKLLLLRKGVMVESPVVIHVTGHNYDWLPEVQTAISSSSKHHIILVTQGEPHSGILGLVNCIRREPGSDYVRIMFMGWSSLGVIRGGIVSWE
;
A
#
# COMPACT_ATOMS: atom_id res chain seq x y z
N MET A 1 7.67 17.97 20.28
CA MET A 1 8.10 17.77 18.88
C MET A 1 9.47 17.15 18.93
N THR A 2 9.58 15.85 18.66
CA THR A 2 10.87 15.19 18.50
C THR A 2 11.50 15.74 17.21
N GLY A 3 12.72 16.26 17.31
CA GLY A 3 13.46 16.75 16.15
C GLY A 3 13.76 15.60 15.19
N ILE A 4 13.78 15.89 13.89
CA ILE A 4 14.25 14.93 12.89
C ILE A 4 15.74 14.72 13.15
N LYS A 5 16.11 13.49 13.51
CA LYS A 5 17.50 13.09 13.68
C LYS A 5 18.04 12.69 12.30
N VAL A 6 19.07 13.40 11.83
CA VAL A 6 19.74 13.08 10.57
C VAL A 6 21.07 12.45 10.93
N GLU A 7 21.29 11.24 10.43
CA GLU A 7 22.50 10.45 10.68
C GLU A 7 23.06 9.95 9.34
N GLU A 8 24.37 9.85 9.27
CA GLU A 8 25.07 9.25 8.12
C GLU A 8 25.43 7.82 8.49
N LEU A 9 24.59 6.88 8.08
CA LEU A 9 24.72 5.45 8.36
C LEU A 9 24.72 4.67 7.04
N SER A 10 25.37 3.51 7.06
CA SER A 10 25.32 2.60 5.91
C SER A 10 23.96 1.90 5.88
N LEU A 11 23.30 1.90 4.72
CA LEU A 11 22.03 1.18 4.53
C LEU A 11 22.17 -0.34 4.77
N GLU A 12 23.39 -0.88 4.64
CA GLU A 12 23.68 -2.30 4.88
C GLU A 12 23.51 -2.70 6.35
N ASP A 13 23.67 -1.75 7.26
CA ASP A 13 23.58 -1.96 8.72
C ASP A 13 22.15 -1.72 9.24
N GLU A 14 21.26 -1.20 8.39
CA GLU A 14 19.90 -0.83 8.75
C GLU A 14 18.89 -1.96 8.48
N GLN A 15 17.86 -2.03 9.33
CA GLN A 15 16.79 -3.02 9.24
C GLN A 15 15.44 -2.39 9.59
N ASN A 16 14.37 -3.04 9.15
CA ASN A 16 12.98 -2.60 9.39
C ASN A 16 12.67 -1.17 8.91
N CYS A 17 13.34 -0.72 7.84
CA CYS A 17 13.03 0.57 7.23
C CYS A 17 11.62 0.55 6.62
N MET A 18 10.83 1.61 6.88
CA MET A 18 9.50 1.75 6.28
C MET A 18 9.54 2.35 4.87
N LEU A 19 10.51 3.23 4.64
CA LEU A 19 10.68 3.96 3.39
C LEU A 19 12.17 4.12 3.09
N VAL A 20 12.59 3.73 1.89
CA VAL A 20 13.90 4.05 1.31
C VAL A 20 13.69 5.03 0.17
N ILE A 21 14.45 6.13 0.13
CA ILE A 21 14.39 7.11 -0.96
C ILE A 21 15.71 7.03 -1.73
N ALA A 22 15.64 6.78 -3.02
CA ALA A 22 16.84 6.61 -3.84
C ALA A 22 16.63 7.13 -5.28
N SER A 23 17.73 7.43 -5.96
CA SER A 23 17.73 7.82 -7.37
C SER A 23 18.40 6.74 -8.22
N SER A 24 17.83 6.43 -9.38
CA SER A 24 18.36 5.45 -10.33
C SER A 24 18.59 4.05 -9.72
N ILE A 25 17.85 3.69 -8.67
CA ILE A 25 18.05 2.43 -7.94
C ILE A 25 17.69 1.21 -8.79
N LEU A 26 16.75 1.37 -9.74
CA LEU A 26 16.37 0.29 -10.65
C LEU A 26 17.51 -0.15 -11.58
N LEU A 27 18.48 0.72 -11.84
CA LEU A 27 19.67 0.42 -12.65
C LEU A 27 20.79 -0.25 -11.82
N HIS A 28 20.67 -0.29 -10.49
CA HIS A 28 21.72 -0.73 -9.57
C HIS A 28 21.28 -1.93 -8.73
N THR A 29 21.38 -3.14 -9.29
CA THR A 29 20.92 -4.39 -8.65
C THR A 29 21.47 -4.61 -7.23
N ARG A 30 22.73 -4.26 -6.96
CA ARG A 30 23.32 -4.39 -5.61
C ARG A 30 22.64 -3.45 -4.61
N LEU A 31 22.47 -2.19 -4.98
CA LEU A 31 21.81 -1.20 -4.12
C LEU A 31 20.34 -1.57 -3.89
N LEU A 32 19.66 -2.05 -4.93
CA LEU A 32 18.29 -2.55 -4.83
C LEU A 32 18.20 -3.75 -3.85
N GLN A 33 19.13 -4.70 -3.92
CA GLN A 33 19.21 -5.81 -2.97
C GLN A 33 19.42 -5.32 -1.53
N THR A 34 20.33 -4.37 -1.32
CA THR A 34 20.58 -3.77 0.00
C THR A 34 19.32 -3.08 0.53
N ALA A 35 18.65 -2.28 -0.29
CA ALA A 35 17.39 -1.63 0.08
C ALA A 35 16.30 -2.67 0.42
N MET A 36 16.20 -3.76 -0.35
CA MET A 36 15.25 -4.83 -0.09
C MET A 36 15.51 -5.58 1.23
N ASN A 37 16.78 -5.70 1.63
CA ASN A 37 17.16 -6.31 2.90
C ASN A 37 16.86 -5.38 4.08
N ALA A 38 17.10 -4.08 3.92
CA ALA A 38 16.83 -3.08 4.95
C ALA A 38 15.33 -2.84 5.18
N LEU A 39 14.51 -2.96 4.12
CA LEU A 39 13.06 -2.72 4.20
C LEU A 39 12.32 -3.76 5.06
N ALA A 40 11.44 -3.26 5.92
CA ALA A 40 10.40 -4.07 6.56
C ALA A 40 9.42 -4.64 5.51
N ASP A 41 8.71 -5.71 5.88
CA ASP A 41 7.63 -6.24 5.05
C ASP A 41 6.55 -5.18 4.82
N GLY A 42 6.18 -4.99 3.56
CA GLY A 42 5.22 -3.96 3.15
C GLY A 42 5.78 -2.54 3.12
N GLY A 43 7.07 -2.35 3.49
CA GLY A 43 7.81 -1.11 3.30
C GLY A 43 7.98 -0.75 1.82
N CYS A 44 8.37 0.50 1.55
CA CYS A 44 8.40 1.04 0.19
C CYS A 44 9.75 1.65 -0.19
N ILE A 45 10.05 1.66 -1.48
CA ILE A 45 11.10 2.45 -2.10
C ILE A 45 10.42 3.57 -2.88
N LEU A 46 10.74 4.83 -2.55
CA LEU A 46 10.46 5.96 -3.43
C LEU A 46 11.67 6.16 -4.35
N ALA A 47 11.54 5.71 -5.59
CA ALA A 47 12.58 5.75 -6.59
C ALA A 47 12.36 6.93 -7.54
N ARG A 48 13.40 7.74 -7.72
CA ARG A 48 13.50 8.75 -8.78
C ARG A 48 14.28 8.16 -9.94
N GLU A 49 13.63 8.03 -11.09
CA GLU A 49 14.15 7.35 -12.28
C GLU A 49 14.09 8.27 -13.50
N LYS A 50 14.83 7.92 -14.56
CA LYS A 50 14.65 8.59 -15.86
C LYS A 50 13.31 8.16 -16.47
N VAL A 51 12.75 8.99 -17.35
CA VAL A 51 11.46 8.72 -18.01
C VAL A 51 11.48 7.37 -18.74
N ASP A 52 12.57 7.08 -19.44
CA ASP A 52 12.73 5.86 -20.25
C ASP A 52 13.12 4.63 -19.42
N THR A 53 13.29 4.76 -18.09
CA THR A 53 13.59 3.61 -17.25
C THR A 53 12.39 2.67 -17.27
N GLU A 54 12.54 1.51 -17.89
CA GLU A 54 11.53 0.45 -17.85
C GLU A 54 11.30 0.01 -16.40
N ASN A 55 10.03 -0.21 -16.04
CA ASN A 55 9.67 -0.81 -14.77
C ASN A 55 10.00 -2.31 -14.85
N VAL A 56 11.29 -2.67 -14.82
CA VAL A 56 11.75 -4.07 -14.82
C VAL A 56 11.54 -4.64 -13.41
N VAL A 57 10.28 -4.79 -13.04
CA VAL A 57 9.86 -5.48 -11.82
C VAL A 57 9.89 -6.98 -12.12
N SER A 58 11.09 -7.52 -12.32
CA SER A 58 11.33 -8.96 -12.55
C SER A 58 12.78 -9.38 -12.30
N ASN A 59 13.52 -8.72 -11.40
CA ASN A 59 14.87 -9.15 -11.01
C ASN A 59 14.88 -10.17 -9.86
N GLY A 60 13.85 -11.02 -9.75
CA GLY A 60 13.69 -11.99 -8.65
C GLY A 60 13.20 -11.37 -7.33
N PHE A 61 13.05 -10.05 -7.26
CA PHE A 61 12.46 -9.34 -6.13
C PHE A 61 10.93 -9.29 -6.24
N ARG A 62 10.26 -9.58 -5.13
CA ARG A 62 8.81 -9.32 -4.99
C ARG A 62 8.61 -7.82 -4.72
N LEU A 63 8.61 -7.02 -5.77
CA LEU A 63 8.30 -5.59 -5.72
C LEU A 63 7.00 -5.35 -6.48
N GLU A 64 6.18 -4.44 -5.98
CA GLU A 64 4.94 -4.03 -6.62
C GLU A 64 4.98 -2.52 -6.83
N THR A 65 4.77 -2.06 -8.06
CA THR A 65 4.58 -0.61 -8.28
C THR A 65 3.21 -0.24 -7.75
N VAL A 66 3.14 0.64 -6.75
CA VAL A 66 1.87 1.10 -6.14
C VAL A 66 1.56 2.56 -6.48
N PHE A 67 2.54 3.30 -7.00
CA PHE A 67 2.37 4.64 -7.55
C PHE A 67 3.42 4.89 -8.63
N GLU A 68 3.00 5.57 -9.69
CA GLU A 68 3.86 6.05 -10.76
C GLU A 68 3.45 7.47 -11.14
N LYS A 69 4.43 8.37 -11.25
CA LYS A 69 4.23 9.71 -11.78
C LYS A 69 5.38 10.08 -12.70
N THR A 70 5.06 10.20 -13.99
CA THR A 70 5.97 10.78 -14.98
C THR A 70 5.91 12.30 -14.88
N LEU A 71 7.08 12.89 -14.66
CA LEU A 71 7.37 14.32 -14.74
C LEU A 71 8.04 14.60 -16.09
N LYS A 72 8.49 15.83 -16.33
CA LYS A 72 9.06 16.22 -17.62
C LYS A 72 10.34 15.44 -17.97
N ASP A 73 11.27 15.36 -17.02
CA ASP A 73 12.62 14.82 -17.23
C ASP A 73 12.89 13.58 -16.36
N GLU A 74 11.93 13.20 -15.52
CA GLU A 74 12.06 12.12 -14.56
C GLU A 74 10.72 11.41 -14.31
N LYS A 75 10.78 10.25 -13.66
CA LYS A 75 9.65 9.48 -13.21
C LYS A 75 9.82 9.14 -11.73
N LEU A 76 8.79 9.34 -10.93
CA LEU A 76 8.73 8.92 -9.54
C LEU A 76 7.94 7.61 -9.45
N LEU A 77 8.54 6.60 -8.83
CA LEU A 77 7.94 5.30 -8.58
C LEU A 77 7.88 5.05 -7.08
N LEU A 78 6.73 4.61 -6.58
CA LEU A 78 6.64 4.01 -5.26
C LEU A 78 6.54 2.49 -5.44
N LEU A 79 7.58 1.79 -5.01
CA LEU A 79 7.72 0.35 -5.13
C LEU A 79 7.55 -0.27 -3.76
N ARG A 80 6.54 -1.10 -3.58
CA ARG A 80 6.26 -1.78 -2.31
C ARG A 80 6.93 -3.15 -2.28
N LYS A 81 7.63 -3.47 -1.19
CA LYS A 81 8.09 -4.83 -0.91
C LYS A 81 6.87 -5.73 -0.71
N GLY A 82 6.69 -6.67 -1.62
CA GLY A 82 5.56 -7.59 -1.65
C GLY A 82 5.55 -8.46 -0.40
N VAL A 83 4.36 -8.62 0.18
CA VAL A 83 4.13 -9.46 1.36
C VAL A 83 3.31 -10.66 0.92
N MET A 84 3.52 -11.82 1.52
CA MET A 84 2.59 -12.93 1.36
C MET A 84 1.31 -12.56 2.13
N VAL A 85 0.24 -12.25 1.39
CA VAL A 85 -1.05 -11.92 1.98
C VAL A 85 -1.90 -13.19 2.01
N GLU A 86 -2.30 -13.62 3.20
CA GLU A 86 -3.33 -14.65 3.38
C GLU A 86 -4.67 -14.16 2.81
N SER A 87 -5.55 -15.09 2.46
CA SER A 87 -6.84 -14.74 1.86
C SER A 87 -7.62 -13.75 2.75
N PRO A 88 -7.97 -12.56 2.25
CA PRO A 88 -8.62 -11.54 3.07
C PRO A 88 -10.06 -11.92 3.40
N VAL A 89 -10.54 -11.45 4.55
CA VAL A 89 -11.97 -11.46 4.88
C VAL A 89 -12.63 -10.29 4.17
N VAL A 90 -13.58 -10.58 3.28
CA VAL A 90 -14.28 -9.56 2.49
C VAL A 90 -15.68 -9.35 3.05
N ILE A 91 -16.02 -8.11 3.41
CA ILE A 91 -17.33 -7.74 3.97
C ILE A 91 -17.93 -6.64 3.10
N HIS A 92 -19.16 -6.84 2.63
CA HIS A 92 -19.88 -5.86 1.83
C HIS A 92 -20.58 -4.84 2.73
N VAL A 93 -20.33 -3.56 2.46
CA VAL A 93 -20.88 -2.43 3.19
C VAL A 93 -21.87 -1.69 2.30
N THR A 94 -23.09 -1.53 2.81
CA THR A 94 -24.18 -0.75 2.19
C THR A 94 -24.70 0.30 3.15
N GLY A 95 -25.24 1.39 2.59
CA GLY A 95 -25.98 2.41 3.35
C GLY A 95 -27.45 2.05 3.58
N HIS A 96 -27.97 0.99 2.97
CA HIS A 96 -29.38 0.60 3.08
C HIS A 96 -29.73 -0.01 4.44
N ASN A 97 -28.81 -0.80 5.01
CA ASN A 97 -28.92 -1.41 6.32
C ASN A 97 -27.54 -1.48 7.00
N TYR A 98 -27.52 -1.89 8.27
CA TYR A 98 -26.29 -1.99 9.06
C TYR A 98 -26.00 -3.44 9.51
N ASP A 99 -26.54 -4.43 8.80
CA ASP A 99 -26.42 -5.84 9.15
C ASP A 99 -24.97 -6.36 9.04
N TRP A 100 -24.14 -5.66 8.25
CA TRP A 100 -22.71 -5.90 8.10
C TRP A 100 -21.88 -5.49 9.35
N LEU A 101 -22.41 -4.62 10.22
CA LEU A 101 -21.64 -4.07 11.33
C LEU A 101 -21.24 -5.14 12.37
N PRO A 102 -22.14 -6.06 12.80
CA PRO A 102 -21.77 -7.21 13.62
C PRO A 102 -20.70 -8.12 12.98
N GLU A 103 -20.72 -8.28 11.65
CA GLU A 103 -19.72 -9.07 10.93
C GLU A 103 -18.33 -8.42 11.03
N VAL A 104 -18.26 -7.09 10.85
CA VAL A 104 -17.01 -6.33 11.02
C VAL A 104 -16.48 -6.44 12.44
N GLN A 105 -17.34 -6.28 13.45
CA GLN A 105 -16.96 -6.42 14.86
C GLN A 105 -16.40 -7.82 15.16
N THR A 106 -17.06 -8.86 14.64
CA THR A 106 -16.63 -10.25 14.79
C THR A 106 -15.30 -10.50 14.09
N ALA A 107 -15.13 -10.01 12.87
CA ALA A 107 -13.90 -10.15 12.11
C ALA A 107 -12.71 -9.50 12.85
N ILE A 108 -12.88 -8.28 13.36
CA ILE A 108 -11.84 -7.58 14.14
C ILE A 108 -11.53 -8.33 15.44
N SER A 109 -12.56 -8.81 16.16
CA SER A 109 -12.37 -9.50 17.44
C SER A 109 -11.69 -10.87 17.31
N SER A 110 -11.85 -11.52 16.16
CA SER A 110 -11.31 -12.87 15.91
C SER A 110 -9.78 -12.96 16.02
N SER A 111 -9.06 -11.83 16.09
CA SER A 111 -7.60 -11.74 16.24
C SER A 111 -6.79 -12.51 15.18
N SER A 112 -7.47 -12.98 14.13
CA SER A 112 -6.84 -13.49 12.94
C SER A 112 -6.21 -12.28 12.26
N LYS A 113 -4.88 -12.26 12.10
CA LYS A 113 -4.15 -11.17 11.41
C LYS A 113 -4.48 -11.07 9.91
N HIS A 114 -5.63 -11.60 9.50
CA HIS A 114 -6.10 -11.60 8.14
C HIS A 114 -6.48 -10.17 7.77
N HIS A 115 -6.13 -9.78 6.55
CA HIS A 115 -6.57 -8.50 6.02
C HIS A 115 -8.09 -8.49 5.92
N ILE A 116 -8.74 -7.49 6.51
CA ILE A 116 -10.19 -7.30 6.39
C ILE A 116 -10.40 -6.24 5.31
N ILE A 117 -11.18 -6.55 4.28
CA ILE A 117 -11.50 -5.63 3.19
C ILE A 117 -12.99 -5.32 3.25
N LEU A 118 -13.30 -4.06 3.59
CA LEU A 118 -14.64 -3.52 3.51
C LEU A 118 -14.90 -3.03 2.09
N VAL A 119 -15.85 -3.66 1.39
CA VAL A 119 -16.18 -3.36 0.00
C VAL A 119 -17.45 -2.54 -0.04
N THR A 120 -17.40 -1.36 -0.65
CA THR A 120 -18.59 -0.57 -0.94
C THR A 120 -18.67 -0.31 -2.45
N GLN A 121 -19.85 -0.48 -3.02
CA GLN A 121 -20.07 -0.40 -4.46
C GLN A 121 -21.34 0.37 -4.76
N GLY A 122 -21.26 1.38 -5.62
CA GLY A 122 -22.46 2.14 -6.03
C GLY A 122 -23.08 2.97 -4.91
N GLU A 123 -22.32 3.30 -3.87
CA GLU A 123 -22.77 4.03 -2.67
C GLU A 123 -22.10 5.42 -2.63
N PRO A 124 -22.56 6.40 -3.42
CA PRO A 124 -21.89 7.70 -3.57
C PRO A 124 -21.89 8.55 -2.29
N HIS A 125 -22.82 8.32 -1.37
CA HIS A 125 -22.93 9.03 -0.09
C HIS A 125 -22.38 8.22 1.10
N SER A 126 -21.57 7.18 0.83
CA SER A 126 -21.05 6.31 1.88
C SER A 126 -20.03 7.03 2.77
N GLY A 127 -20.27 7.02 4.08
CA GLY A 127 -19.33 7.50 5.10
C GLY A 127 -18.18 6.54 5.45
N ILE A 128 -18.05 5.44 4.71
CA ILE A 128 -17.15 4.33 5.03
C ILE A 128 -15.67 4.73 5.14
N LEU A 129 -15.22 5.73 4.38
CA LEU A 129 -13.85 6.24 4.47
C LEU A 129 -13.58 6.84 5.86
N GLY A 130 -14.55 7.61 6.38
CA GLY A 130 -14.49 8.17 7.73
C GLY A 130 -14.49 7.08 8.79
N LEU A 131 -15.36 6.06 8.62
CA LEU A 131 -15.42 4.92 9.54
C LEU A 131 -14.10 4.14 9.58
N VAL A 132 -13.53 3.78 8.42
CA VAL A 132 -12.26 3.02 8.35
C VAL A 132 -11.10 3.81 8.94
N ASN A 133 -11.09 5.14 8.77
CA ASN A 133 -10.09 5.99 9.42
C ASN A 133 -10.22 5.99 10.95
N CYS A 134 -11.43 5.94 11.49
CA CYS A 134 -11.66 5.78 12.93
C CYS A 134 -11.21 4.41 13.41
N ILE A 135 -11.64 3.34 12.73
CA ILE A 135 -11.31 1.95 13.07
C ILE A 135 -9.80 1.80 13.17
N ARG A 136 -9.01 2.26 12.18
CA ARG A 136 -7.54 2.16 12.16
C ARG A 136 -6.81 2.83 13.33
N ARG A 137 -7.50 3.60 14.17
CA ARG A 137 -6.93 4.17 15.40
C ARG A 137 -7.17 3.28 16.63
N GLU A 138 -7.96 2.22 16.48
CA GLU A 138 -8.26 1.26 17.53
C GLU A 138 -7.15 0.19 17.61
N PRO A 139 -6.80 -0.32 18.80
CA PRO A 139 -5.77 -1.34 18.95
C PRO A 139 -6.08 -2.62 18.16
N GLY A 140 -5.09 -3.12 17.39
CA GLY A 140 -5.21 -4.38 16.66
C GLY A 140 -6.02 -4.32 15.36
N SER A 141 -6.40 -3.13 14.92
CA SER A 141 -7.26 -2.90 13.73
C SER A 141 -6.48 -2.49 12.47
N ASP A 142 -5.15 -2.48 12.53
CA ASP A 142 -4.25 -1.95 11.48
C ASP A 142 -4.37 -2.69 10.13
N TYR A 143 -5.07 -3.82 10.11
CA TYR A 143 -5.27 -4.71 8.96
C TYR A 143 -6.58 -4.44 8.21
N VAL A 144 -7.43 -3.52 8.69
CA VAL A 144 -8.67 -3.11 8.02
C VAL A 144 -8.34 -2.22 6.82
N ARG A 145 -8.88 -2.58 5.66
CA ARG A 145 -8.74 -1.89 4.38
C ARG A 145 -10.13 -1.66 3.80
N ILE A 146 -10.19 -0.72 2.87
CA ILE A 146 -11.40 -0.39 2.13
C ILE A 146 -11.15 -0.56 0.64
N MET A 147 -12.14 -1.10 -0.06
CA MET A 147 -12.27 -1.04 -1.50
C MET A 147 -13.55 -0.26 -1.84
N PHE A 148 -13.37 0.91 -2.44
CA PHE A 148 -14.46 1.77 -2.87
C PHE A 148 -14.62 1.71 -4.38
N MET A 149 -15.78 1.27 -4.85
CA MET A 149 -16.14 1.24 -6.28
C MET A 149 -17.25 2.24 -6.55
N GLY A 150 -16.89 3.39 -7.14
CA GLY A 150 -17.83 4.42 -7.56
C GLY A 150 -18.48 4.12 -8.92
N TRP A 151 -19.53 4.85 -9.29
CA TRP A 151 -20.20 4.64 -10.59
C TRP A 151 -19.33 4.93 -11.82
N SER A 152 -18.27 5.74 -11.67
CA SER A 152 -17.35 6.07 -12.76
C SER A 152 -16.30 4.98 -13.05
N SER A 153 -16.20 3.91 -12.25
CA SER A 153 -15.10 2.93 -12.36
C SER A 153 -15.39 1.72 -13.27
N LEU A 154 -16.19 1.87 -14.33
CA LEU A 154 -16.24 0.90 -15.44
C LEU A 154 -15.00 1.00 -16.37
N GLY A 155 -13.93 1.69 -15.94
CA GLY A 155 -12.59 1.58 -16.48
C GLY A 155 -11.84 0.42 -15.85
N VAL A 156 -11.44 -0.53 -16.69
CA VAL A 156 -10.63 -1.75 -16.44
C VAL A 156 -9.83 -1.73 -15.13
N ILE A 157 -10.25 -2.53 -14.15
CA ILE A 157 -9.42 -2.90 -12.99
C ILE A 157 -8.34 -3.86 -13.49
N ARG A 158 -7.13 -3.35 -13.75
CA ARG A 158 -5.92 -4.17 -13.85
C ARG A 158 -5.04 -3.88 -12.62
N GLY A 159 -4.96 -4.86 -11.72
CA GLY A 159 -3.92 -4.92 -10.70
C GLY A 159 -3.88 -3.74 -9.72
N GLY A 160 -4.94 -3.57 -8.91
CA GLY A 160 -4.82 -2.90 -7.60
C GLY A 160 -4.46 -1.41 -7.57
N ILE A 161 -4.42 -0.70 -8.70
CA ILE A 161 -4.20 0.74 -8.73
C ILE A 161 -5.43 1.42 -9.30
N VAL A 162 -6.01 2.35 -8.53
CA VAL A 162 -6.95 3.34 -9.03
C VAL A 162 -6.11 4.53 -9.50
N SER A 163 -5.95 4.67 -10.82
CA SER A 163 -5.38 5.86 -11.43
C SER A 163 -6.46 6.92 -11.54
N TRP A 164 -6.22 8.13 -11.01
CA TRP A 164 -7.04 9.30 -11.25
C TRP A 164 -6.36 10.11 -12.36
N GLU A 165 -7.02 10.25 -13.51
CA GLU A 165 -6.69 11.29 -14.50
C GLU A 165 -7.20 12.66 -14.02
#